data_AF-A0A1W6L634-F1
#
_entry.id   AF-A0A1W6L634-F1
#
_cell.length_a   1.000
_cell.length_b   1.000
_cell.length_c   1.000
_cell.angle_alpha   90.00
_cell.angle_beta   90.00
_cell.angle_gamma   90.00
#
_symmetry.space_group_name_H-M   'P 1'
#
loop_
_entity.id
_entity.type
_entity.pdbx_description
1 polymer ?
#
loop_
_entity_poly.entity_id
_entity_poly.type
_entity_poly.pdbx_seq_one_letter_code
_entity_poly.pdbx_strand_id
1 'polypeptide(L)'
;MAAGRSAILSLVLLAASGSHAVSPLTPRLDDPTRTTLLDGLAATGFPEVGRNSVLIAITSALGFEPAASESTYDLPYGHLPKVSVTASVVSDRCTKVRAFATGVPGSAYRPTTVTGTYCLVGPATWASSDQRVAA
;
A
#
# COMPACT_ATOMS: atom_id res chain seq x y z
N MET A 1 -71.22 1.77 9.80
CA MET A 1 -70.13 2.72 10.13
C MET A 1 -68.87 1.89 10.36
N ALA A 2 -67.98 1.89 9.39
CA ALA A 2 -66.72 1.16 9.42
C ALA A 2 -65.61 2.06 8.87
N ALA A 3 -64.52 2.11 9.61
CA ALA A 3 -63.34 2.94 9.39
C ALA A 3 -62.51 2.45 8.18
N GLY A 4 -61.85 3.38 7.50
CA GLY A 4 -60.88 3.07 6.44
C GLY A 4 -59.75 4.09 6.42
N ARG A 5 -58.76 3.90 7.29
CA ARG A 5 -57.50 4.64 7.32
C ARG A 5 -56.71 4.35 6.03
N SER A 6 -56.46 5.37 5.20
CA SER A 6 -55.48 5.29 4.12
C SER A 6 -54.11 5.72 4.65
N ALA A 7 -53.19 4.75 4.78
CA ALA A 7 -51.78 5.00 5.04
C ALA A 7 -51.05 5.03 3.69
N ILE A 8 -50.46 6.18 3.33
CA ILE A 8 -49.59 6.33 2.16
C ILE A 8 -48.20 5.85 2.58
N LEU A 9 -47.76 4.71 2.03
CA LEU A 9 -46.37 4.26 2.11
C LEU A 9 -45.55 5.03 1.08
N SER A 10 -44.73 5.98 1.54
CA SER A 10 -43.68 6.57 0.72
C SER A 10 -42.45 5.66 0.75
N LEU A 11 -42.23 4.95 -0.36
CA LEU A 11 -41.05 4.15 -0.63
C LEU A 11 -39.92 5.09 -1.07
N VAL A 12 -38.99 5.42 -0.16
CA VAL A 12 -37.76 6.14 -0.51
C VAL A 12 -36.73 5.12 -0.98
N LEU A 13 -36.54 5.00 -2.30
CA LEU A 13 -35.36 4.33 -2.86
C LEU A 13 -34.14 5.23 -2.65
N LEU A 14 -33.32 4.90 -1.65
CA LEU A 14 -31.95 5.40 -1.58
C LEU A 14 -31.13 4.67 -2.67
N ALA A 15 -30.89 5.34 -3.79
CA ALA A 15 -29.88 4.93 -4.74
C ALA A 15 -28.51 5.11 -4.08
N ALA A 16 -27.93 4.01 -3.59
CA ALA A 16 -26.54 3.97 -3.19
C ALA A 16 -25.69 4.13 -4.46
N SER A 17 -25.29 5.36 -4.77
CA SER A 17 -24.23 5.61 -5.75
C SER A 17 -22.93 5.06 -5.19
N GLY A 18 -22.64 3.80 -5.55
CA GLY A 18 -21.37 3.16 -5.27
C GLY A 18 -20.26 3.91 -6.00
N SER A 19 -19.49 4.69 -5.26
CA SER A 19 -18.21 5.19 -5.74
C SER A 19 -17.33 3.97 -6.06
N HIS A 20 -17.14 3.67 -7.34
CA HIS A 20 -16.19 2.66 -7.79
C HIS A 20 -14.79 3.15 -7.41
N ALA A 21 -14.31 2.68 -6.25
CA ALA A 21 -12.98 2.98 -5.79
C ALA A 21 -11.99 2.31 -6.74
N VAL A 22 -11.18 3.11 -7.43
CA VAL A 22 -10.02 2.62 -8.18
C VAL A 22 -9.19 1.77 -7.22
N SER A 23 -9.14 0.45 -7.43
CA SER A 23 -8.26 -0.42 -6.67
C SER A 23 -6.82 -0.02 -6.96
N PRO A 24 -6.05 0.43 -5.95
CA PRO A 24 -4.68 0.86 -6.17
C PRO A 24 -3.81 -0.32 -6.61
N LEU A 25 -2.86 -0.05 -7.52
CA LEU A 25 -1.83 -1.00 -7.97
C LEU A 25 -0.74 -1.28 -6.91
N THR A 26 -1.03 -0.98 -5.64
CA THR A 26 -0.11 -1.13 -4.51
C THR A 26 -0.78 -1.95 -3.42
N PRO A 27 -0.03 -2.81 -2.71
CA PRO A 27 -0.56 -3.53 -1.56
C PRO A 27 -1.20 -2.58 -0.56
N ARG A 28 -2.38 -2.96 -0.10
CA ARG A 28 -3.03 -2.28 1.01
C ARG A 28 -2.55 -2.89 2.31
N LEU A 29 -1.71 -2.15 3.02
CA LEU A 29 -1.34 -2.44 4.39
C LEU A 29 -2.48 -2.10 5.33
N ASP A 30 -2.62 -2.87 6.41
CA ASP A 30 -3.48 -2.47 7.52
C ASP A 30 -3.00 -1.16 8.15
N ASP A 31 -3.90 -0.46 8.83
CA ASP A 31 -3.59 0.87 9.39
C ASP A 31 -2.42 0.85 10.39
N PRO A 32 -2.31 -0.13 11.31
CA PRO A 32 -1.18 -0.21 12.23
C PRO A 32 0.18 -0.39 11.51
N THR A 33 0.27 -1.33 10.57
CA THR A 33 1.53 -1.61 9.87
C THR A 33 1.89 -0.53 8.85
N ARG A 34 0.88 0.11 8.24
CA ARG A 34 1.08 1.31 7.41
C ARG A 34 1.69 2.45 8.21
N THR A 35 1.14 2.73 9.39
CA THR A 35 1.63 3.79 10.29
C THR A 35 3.08 3.51 10.70
N THR A 36 3.34 2.27 11.14
CA THR A 36 4.70 1.81 11.49
C THR A 36 5.69 1.98 10.35
N LEU A 37 5.29 1.64 9.12
CA LEU A 37 6.13 1.83 7.93
C LEU A 37 6.45 3.31 7.71
N LEU A 38 5.44 4.18 7.71
CA LEU A 38 5.62 5.60 7.44
C LEU A 38 6.45 6.29 8.52
N ASP A 39 6.24 5.97 9.79
CA ASP A 39 7.04 6.49 10.91
C ASP A 39 8.50 6.00 10.83
N GLY A 40 8.70 4.72 10.52
CA GLY A 40 10.04 4.16 10.31
C GLY A 40 10.78 4.83 9.15
N LEU A 41 10.07 5.14 8.05
CA LEU A 41 10.62 5.88 6.93
C LEU A 41 10.94 7.35 7.29
N ALA A 42 10.07 8.01 8.05
CA ALA A 42 10.31 9.38 8.51
C ALA A 42 11.57 9.46 9.40
N ALA A 43 11.79 8.44 10.24
CA ALA A 43 12.95 8.37 11.14
C ALA A 43 14.30 8.14 10.42
N THR A 44 14.31 7.75 9.14
CA THR A 44 15.55 7.52 8.39
C THR A 44 16.34 8.79 8.08
N GLY A 45 15.70 9.97 8.16
CA GLY A 45 16.32 11.24 7.76
C GLY A 45 16.53 11.40 6.25
N PHE A 46 16.05 10.46 5.42
CA PHE A 46 16.04 10.64 3.97
C PHE A 46 15.12 11.81 3.59
N PRO A 47 15.44 12.51 2.48
CA PRO A 47 14.53 13.48 1.89
C PRO A 47 13.30 12.74 1.37
N GLU A 48 12.22 13.47 1.10
CA GLU A 48 10.96 12.87 0.66
C GLU A 48 11.12 11.93 -0.54
N VAL A 49 11.87 12.34 -1.57
CA VAL A 49 12.10 11.51 -2.76
C VAL A 49 12.88 10.23 -2.44
N GLY A 50 13.83 10.31 -1.50
CA GLY A 50 14.56 9.15 -1.00
C GLY A 50 13.65 8.20 -0.23
N ARG A 51 12.81 8.73 0.68
CA ARG A 51 11.81 7.93 1.41
C ARG A 51 10.82 7.25 0.46
N ASN A 52 10.37 7.94 -0.58
CA ASN A 52 9.47 7.38 -1.58
C ASN A 52 10.13 6.23 -2.35
N SER A 53 11.43 6.32 -2.64
CA SER A 53 12.18 5.22 -3.28
C SER A 53 12.18 3.96 -2.38
N VAL A 54 12.39 4.13 -1.08
CA VAL A 54 12.34 3.02 -0.11
C VAL A 54 10.91 2.46 0.03
N LEU A 55 9.90 3.33 0.07
CA LEU A 55 8.49 2.93 0.13
C LEU A 55 8.09 2.08 -1.09
N ILE A 56 8.47 2.53 -2.29
CA ILE A 56 8.22 1.80 -3.55
C ILE A 56 8.92 0.44 -3.51
N ALA A 57 10.19 0.39 -3.10
CA ALA A 57 10.92 -0.87 -3.01
C ALA A 57 10.26 -1.87 -2.04
N ILE A 58 9.86 -1.40 -0.85
CA ILE A 58 9.18 -2.23 0.16
C ILE A 58 7.83 -2.73 -0.37
N THR A 59 6.99 -1.83 -0.91
CA THR A 59 5.66 -2.19 -1.42
C THR A 59 5.73 -3.10 -2.64
N SER A 60 6.75 -2.94 -3.51
CA SER A 60 7.00 -3.86 -4.61
C SER A 60 7.41 -5.25 -4.12
N ALA A 61 8.25 -5.34 -3.10
CA ALA A 61 8.69 -6.62 -2.54
C ALA A 61 7.57 -7.35 -1.79
N LEU A 62 6.65 -6.61 -1.18
CA LEU A 62 5.46 -7.16 -0.51
C LEU A 62 4.49 -7.80 -1.51
N GLY A 63 4.42 -7.30 -2.75
CA GLY A 63 3.46 -7.78 -3.73
C GLY A 63 2.02 -7.64 -3.25
N PHE A 64 1.12 -8.49 -3.74
CA PHE A 64 -0.30 -8.50 -3.35
C PHE A 64 -0.69 -9.65 -2.42
N GLU A 65 0.25 -10.57 -2.17
CA GLU A 65 0.11 -11.74 -1.30
C GLU A 65 1.45 -12.01 -0.61
N PRO A 66 1.46 -12.54 0.61
CA PRO A 66 2.72 -12.82 1.30
C PRO A 66 3.55 -13.87 0.55
N ALA A 67 4.74 -13.46 0.13
CA ALA A 67 5.70 -14.32 -0.53
C ALA A 67 7.12 -14.01 -0.04
N ALA A 68 8.00 -15.02 -0.09
CA ALA A 68 9.42 -14.76 0.03
C ALA A 68 9.92 -14.11 -1.26
N SER A 69 10.65 -13.01 -1.15
CA SER A 69 11.20 -12.31 -2.31
C SER A 69 12.51 -11.63 -1.98
N GLU A 70 13.35 -11.48 -2.99
CA GLU A 70 14.53 -10.63 -2.96
C GLU A 70 14.47 -9.73 -4.18
N SER A 71 14.61 -8.43 -3.98
CA SER A 71 14.50 -7.45 -5.06
C SER A 71 15.43 -6.28 -4.84
N THR A 72 15.73 -5.58 -5.92
CA THR A 72 16.52 -4.37 -5.89
C THR A 72 15.80 -3.30 -6.69
N TYR A 73 15.59 -2.15 -6.06
CA TYR A 73 15.12 -0.93 -6.67
C TYR A 73 16.32 -0.03 -6.94
N ASP A 74 16.68 0.07 -8.22
CA ASP A 74 17.85 0.81 -8.70
C ASP A 74 17.43 1.63 -9.91
N LEU A 75 17.26 2.93 -9.69
CA LEU A 75 16.97 3.88 -10.76
C LEU A 75 18.26 4.54 -11.23
N PRO A 76 18.39 4.91 -12.51
CA PRO A 76 19.61 5.50 -13.06
C PRO A 76 19.88 6.94 -12.57
N TYR A 77 19.18 7.40 -11.54
CA TYR A 77 19.27 8.74 -10.99
C TYR A 77 20.23 8.73 -9.80
N GLY A 78 21.43 9.27 -9.99
CA GLY A 78 22.49 9.27 -8.97
C GLY A 78 22.19 10.03 -7.67
N HIS A 79 21.07 10.77 -7.60
CA HIS A 79 20.61 11.43 -6.39
C HIS A 79 19.62 10.59 -5.56
N LEU A 80 19.24 9.41 -6.04
CA LEU A 80 18.36 8.47 -5.35
C LEU A 80 19.15 7.34 -4.70
N PRO A 81 18.69 6.84 -3.54
CA PRO A 81 19.29 5.66 -2.94
C PRO A 81 18.93 4.42 -3.78
N LYS A 82 19.89 3.50 -3.93
CA LYS A 82 19.60 2.13 -4.33
C LYS A 82 19.02 1.40 -3.13
N VAL A 83 17.97 0.61 -3.32
CA VAL A 83 17.30 -0.09 -2.23
C VAL A 83 17.27 -1.59 -2.52
N SER A 84 17.90 -2.40 -1.67
CA SER A 84 17.81 -3.86 -1.72
C SER A 84 16.84 -4.33 -0.65
N VAL A 85 15.92 -5.21 -1.01
CA VAL A 85 14.85 -5.67 -0.12
C VAL A 85 14.82 -7.19 -0.08
N THR A 86 14.81 -7.75 1.13
CA THR A 86 14.47 -9.15 1.36
C THR A 86 13.15 -9.23 2.12
N ALA A 87 12.30 -10.15 1.67
CA ALA A 87 10.99 -10.43 2.25
C ALA A 87 10.87 -11.91 2.57
N SER A 88 10.21 -12.22 3.69
CA SER A 88 9.92 -13.59 4.12
C SER A 88 8.51 -13.67 4.69
N VAL A 89 7.78 -14.72 4.34
CA VAL A 89 6.43 -14.99 4.84
C VAL A 89 6.46 -15.19 6.36
N VAL A 90 5.58 -14.50 7.07
CA VAL A 90 5.34 -14.69 8.50
C VAL A 90 4.01 -15.39 8.73
N SER A 91 2.99 -15.00 7.96
CA SER A 91 1.67 -15.63 7.95
C SER A 91 1.01 -15.49 6.57
N ASP A 92 -0.21 -16.01 6.47
CA ASP A 92 -1.12 -15.83 5.33
C ASP A 92 -1.43 -14.37 4.96
N ARG A 93 -1.13 -13.42 5.86
CA ARG A 93 -1.38 -11.98 5.68
C ARG A 93 -0.16 -11.11 5.87
N CYS A 94 0.90 -11.62 6.50
CA CYS A 94 1.99 -10.80 6.98
C CYS A 94 3.33 -11.25 6.40
N THR A 95 4.13 -10.27 6.03
CA THR A 95 5.46 -10.44 5.46
C THR A 95 6.47 -9.65 6.28
N LYS A 96 7.53 -10.31 6.72
CA LYS A 96 8.68 -9.63 7.31
C LYS A 96 9.57 -9.12 6.19
N VAL A 97 9.91 -7.85 6.25
CA VAL A 97 10.72 -7.16 5.25
C VAL A 97 11.95 -6.56 5.92
N ARG A 98 13.09 -6.66 5.24
CA ARG A 98 14.31 -5.94 5.54
C ARG A 98 14.77 -5.22 4.26
N ALA A 99 14.68 -3.90 4.27
CA ALA A 99 15.14 -3.03 3.19
C ALA A 99 16.43 -2.33 3.60
N PHE A 100 17.45 -2.39 2.76
CA PHE A 100 18.69 -1.63 2.89
C PHE A 100 18.74 -0.57 1.81
N ALA A 101 18.69 0.70 2.20
CA ALA A 101 18.85 1.84 1.32
C ALA A 101 20.30 2.32 1.39
N THR A 102 20.97 2.40 0.24
CA THR A 102 22.32 2.97 0.16
C THR A 102 22.28 4.46 0.50
N GLY A 103 23.37 4.98 1.06
CA GLY A 103 23.60 6.42 1.05
C GLY A 103 23.77 6.91 -0.39
N VAL A 104 23.59 8.22 -0.59
CA VAL A 104 23.83 8.87 -1.89
C VAL A 104 25.17 9.61 -1.81
N PRO A 105 26.15 9.33 -2.71
CA PRO A 105 27.43 10.02 -2.72
C PRO A 105 27.26 11.54 -2.82
N GLY A 106 28.04 12.30 -2.04
CA GLY A 106 27.93 13.76 -2.01
C GLY A 106 26.72 14.31 -1.25
N SER A 107 25.90 13.45 -0.64
CA SER A 107 24.78 13.85 0.22
C SER A 107 25.07 13.58 1.71
N ALA A 108 24.24 14.16 2.58
CA ALA A 108 24.21 13.82 4.00
C ALA A 108 23.57 12.44 4.27
N TYR A 109 22.97 11.80 3.26
CA TYR A 109 22.19 10.58 3.44
C TYR A 109 23.09 9.39 3.72
N ARG A 110 22.90 8.80 4.89
CA ARG A 110 23.68 7.63 5.32
C ARG A 110 22.94 6.34 4.94
N PRO A 111 23.68 5.27 4.62
CA PRO A 111 23.07 3.97 4.42
C PRO A 111 22.22 3.58 5.64
N THR A 112 20.99 3.16 5.40
CA THR A 112 20.00 2.89 6.46
C THR A 112 19.26 1.58 6.18
N THR A 113 18.97 0.84 7.25
CA THR A 113 18.13 -0.36 7.18
C THR A 113 16.75 -0.06 7.76
N VAL A 114 15.70 -0.39 7.01
CA VAL A 114 14.31 -0.38 7.47
C VAL A 114 13.87 -1.83 7.60
N THR A 115 13.41 -2.23 8.78
CA THR A 115 12.91 -3.60 9.02
C THR A 115 11.54 -3.53 9.66
N GLY A 116 10.64 -4.40 9.25
CA GLY A 116 9.31 -4.49 9.83
C GLY A 116 8.57 -5.75 9.40
N THR A 117 7.47 -6.03 10.09
CA THR A 117 6.47 -6.99 9.63
C THR A 117 5.26 -6.19 9.17
N TYR A 118 4.87 -6.38 7.91
CA TYR A 118 3.79 -5.63 7.29
C TYR A 118 2.67 -6.58 6.86
N CYS A 119 1.43 -6.22 7.18
CA CYS A 119 0.27 -7.09 7.03
C CYS A 119 -0.72 -6.49 6.03
N LEU A 120 -1.22 -7.33 5.13
CA LEU A 120 -2.14 -6.95 4.06
C LEU A 120 -3.60 -7.01 4.55
N VAL A 121 -4.40 -6.01 4.16
CA VAL A 121 -5.85 -5.94 4.49
C VAL A 121 -6.68 -6.94 3.71
N GLY A 122 -6.22 -7.35 2.52
CA GLY A 122 -6.92 -8.21 1.54
C GLY A 122 -5.91 -8.91 0.65
N PRO A 123 -6.19 -10.11 0.10
CA PRO A 123 -5.65 -10.38 -1.24
C PRO A 123 -6.12 -9.22 -2.12
N ALA A 124 -5.24 -8.62 -2.92
CA ALA A 124 -5.69 -7.55 -3.81
C ALA A 124 -6.62 -8.15 -4.86
N THR A 125 -7.93 -7.93 -4.72
CA THR A 125 -8.90 -8.31 -5.74
C THR A 125 -8.80 -7.29 -6.88
N TRP A 126 -8.11 -7.66 -7.95
CA TRP A 126 -8.14 -6.92 -9.20
C TRP A 126 -9.48 -7.15 -9.90
N ALA A 127 -10.40 -6.18 -9.80
CA ALA A 127 -11.65 -6.17 -10.53
C ALA A 127 -11.49 -5.38 -11.83
N SER A 128 -10.93 -6.02 -12.86
CA SER A 128 -10.71 -5.38 -14.17
C SER A 128 -11.98 -4.94 -14.88
N SER A 129 -13.10 -5.57 -14.55
CA SER A 129 -14.44 -5.18 -14.97
C SER A 129 -14.76 -3.72 -14.63
N ASP A 130 -14.21 -3.22 -13.52
CA ASP A 130 -14.54 -1.91 -12.96
C ASP A 130 -13.67 -0.79 -13.55
N GLN A 131 -12.67 -1.15 -14.36
CA GLN A 131 -11.80 -0.22 -15.09
C GLN A 131 -12.12 -0.10 -16.58
N ARG A 132 -13.25 -0.67 -17.04
CA ARG A 132 -13.70 -0.45 -18.41
C ARG A 132 -14.06 1.03 -18.58
N VAL A 133 -13.24 1.74 -19.35
CA VAL A 133 -13.61 3.04 -19.90
C VAL A 133 -14.82 2.80 -20.80
N ALA A 134 -15.95 3.47 -20.52
CA ALA A 134 -17.11 3.42 -21.39
C ALA A 134 -16.67 3.83 -22.81
N ALA A 135 -16.89 2.93 -23.77
CA ALA A 135 -16.55 3.15 -25.18
C ALA A 135 -17.46 4.20 -25.82
#